data_AF-A0A1X0JAG8-F1
#
_entry.id   AF-A0A1X0JAG8-F1
#
_cell.length_a   1.000
_cell.length_b   1.000
_cell.length_c   1.000
_cell.angle_alpha   90.00
_cell.angle_beta   90.00
_cell.angle_gamma   90.00
#
_symmetry.space_group_name_H-M   'P 1'
#
loop_
_entity.id
_entity.type
_entity.pdbx_description
1 polymer ?
#
loop_
_entity_poly.entity_id
_entity_poly.type
_entity_poly.pdbx_seq_one_letter_code
_entity_poly.pdbx_strand_id
1 'polypeptide(L)' 'MSTTVTPEWVSAHKAVEHIRRKGIDAFTLESLRYYAYRTNLLPKPTVIGRHAYWRTADLDQLVAQL' A
#
# COMPACT_ATOMS: atom_id res chain seq x y z
N MET A 1 6.83 4.82 -24.06
CA MET A 1 6.25 4.20 -22.85
C MET A 1 6.68 5.04 -21.67
N SER A 2 5.76 5.77 -21.03
CA SER A 2 6.11 6.63 -19.89
C SER A 2 6.27 5.77 -18.64
N THR A 3 7.51 5.51 -18.23
CA THR A 3 7.79 4.85 -16.95
C THR A 3 7.47 5.86 -15.84
N THR A 4 6.24 5.88 -15.37
CA THR A 4 5.89 6.63 -14.15
C THR A 4 6.66 5.99 -12.99
N VAL A 5 7.75 6.63 -12.58
CA VAL A 5 8.49 6.28 -11.37
C VAL A 5 7.52 6.45 -10.21
N THR A 6 7.05 5.33 -9.67
CA THR A 6 6.22 5.37 -8.47
C THR A 6 7.16 5.61 -7.30
N PRO A 7 6.88 6.58 -6.40
CA PRO A 7 7.74 6.84 -5.25
C PRO A 7 7.94 5.56 -4.43
N GLU A 8 9.15 5.36 -3.92
CA GLU A 8 9.49 4.16 -3.15
C GLU A 8 8.59 4.02 -1.91
N TRP A 9 8.26 5.15 -1.27
CA TRP A 9 7.39 5.21 -0.10
C TRP A 9 6.17 6.08 -0.35
N VAL A 10 5.01 5.61 0.08
CA VAL A 10 3.72 6.28 -0.10
C VAL A 10 2.95 6.37 1.21
N SER A 11 2.26 7.49 1.42
CA SER A 11 1.36 7.66 2.56
C SER A 11 0.18 6.67 2.49
N ALA A 12 -0.52 6.47 3.61
CA ALA A 12 -1.69 5.59 3.67
C ALA A 12 -2.71 5.81 2.53
N HIS A 13 -3.01 7.07 2.20
CA HIS A 13 -3.97 7.38 1.15
C HIS A 13 -3.44 7.02 -0.24
N LYS A 14 -2.16 7.33 -0.50
CA LYS A 14 -1.49 6.98 -1.76
C LYS A 14 -1.29 5.47 -1.91
N ALA A 15 -1.11 4.74 -0.81
CA ALA A 15 -1.05 3.29 -0.81
C ALA A 15 -2.38 2.67 -1.28
N VAL A 16 -3.52 3.18 -0.78
CA VAL A 16 -4.85 2.76 -1.23
C VAL A 16 -5.06 3.09 -2.71
N GLU A 17 -4.72 4.30 -3.15
CA GLU A 17 -4.79 4.66 -4.57
C GLU A 17 -3.92 3.74 -5.45
N HIS A 18 -2.72 3.38 -4.99
CA HIS A 18 -1.81 2.47 -5.70
C HIS A 18 -2.44 1.10 -5.90
N ILE A 19 -2.97 0.50 -4.84
CA ILE A 19 -3.62 -0.81 -4.89
C ILE A 19 -4.88 -0.79 -5.77
N ARG A 20 -5.69 0.27 -5.69
CA ARG A 20 -6.87 0.41 -6.56
C ARG A 20 -6.50 0.48 -8.03
N ARG A 21 -5.46 1.25 -8.37
CA ARG A 21 -4.95 1.33 -9.76
C ARG A 21 -4.42 0.00 -10.30
N LYS A 22 -4.15 -0.97 -9.42
CA LYS A 22 -3.72 -2.32 -9.79
C LYS A 22 -4.89 -3.30 -9.98
N GLY A 23 -6.14 -2.84 -9.84
CA GLY A 23 -7.35 -3.61 -10.14
C GLY A 23 -8.20 -3.99 -8.93
N ILE A 24 -7.84 -3.52 -7.72
CA ILE A 24 -8.60 -3.80 -6.49
C ILE A 24 -9.38 -2.55 -6.06
N ASP A 25 -10.41 -2.18 -6.82
CA ASP A 25 -11.18 -0.93 -6.63
C ASP A 25 -11.80 -0.78 -5.24
N ALA A 26 -12.27 -1.87 -4.64
CA ALA A 26 -12.90 -1.88 -3.33
C ALA A 26 -11.92 -1.73 -2.15
N PHE A 27 -10.60 -1.64 -2.39
CA PHE A 27 -9.60 -1.56 -1.33
C PHE A 27 -9.74 -0.25 -0.53
N THR A 28 -9.73 -0.30 0.80
CA THR A 28 -9.89 0.89 1.66
C THR A 28 -8.71 1.06 2.63
N LEU A 29 -8.69 2.18 3.37
CA LEU A 29 -7.73 2.37 4.48
C LEU A 29 -7.91 1.32 5.58
N GLU A 30 -9.14 0.84 5.80
CA GLU A 30 -9.41 -0.24 6.75
C GLU A 30 -8.84 -1.56 6.24
N SER A 31 -8.99 -1.85 4.94
CA SER A 31 -8.32 -3.00 4.30
C SER A 31 -6.80 -2.91 4.47
N LEU A 32 -6.20 -1.74 4.19
CA LEU A 32 -4.77 -1.51 4.36
C LEU A 32 -4.31 -1.81 5.80
N ARG A 33 -5.06 -1.32 6.80
CA ARG A 33 -4.78 -1.58 8.22
C ARG A 33 -4.98 -3.06 8.58
N TYR A 34 -6.03 -3.69 8.05
CA TYR A 34 -6.28 -5.10 8.28
C TYR A 34 -5.09 -5.95 7.77
N TYR A 35 -4.65 -5.73 6.53
CA TYR A 35 -3.49 -6.47 5.99
C TYR A 35 -2.18 -6.15 6.71
N ALA A 36 -1.98 -4.90 7.17
CA ALA A 36 -0.75 -4.52 7.87
C ALA A 36 -0.66 -5.01 9.33
N TYR A 37 -1.79 -5.15 10.02
CA TYR A 37 -1.82 -5.41 11.47
C TYR A 37 -2.48 -6.73 11.87
N ARG A 38 -3.35 -7.29 11.02
CA ARG A 38 -4.14 -8.49 11.31
C ARG A 38 -3.73 -9.68 10.46
N THR A 39 -3.10 -9.43 9.31
CA THR A 39 -2.50 -10.49 8.48
C THR A 39 -0.99 -10.33 8.45
N ASN A 40 -0.29 -11.36 7.96
CA ASN A 40 1.15 -11.31 7.68
C ASN A 40 1.43 -11.01 6.19
N LEU A 41 0.45 -10.47 5.46
CA LEU A 41 0.55 -10.25 4.00
C LEU A 41 1.08 -8.86 3.64
N LEU A 42 1.04 -7.91 4.58
CA LEU A 42 1.58 -6.57 4.38
C LEU A 42 2.43 -6.20 5.60
N PRO A 43 3.69 -5.75 5.41
CA PRO A 43 4.48 -5.21 6.50
C PRO A 43 3.82 -4.02 7.17
N LYS A 44 4.11 -3.83 8.47
CA LYS A 44 3.67 -2.65 9.20
C LYS A 44 4.25 -1.38 8.57
N PRO A 45 3.49 -0.26 8.60
CA PRO A 45 3.99 0.98 8.04
C PRO A 45 5.21 1.50 8.79
N THR A 46 6.08 2.19 8.05
CA THR A 46 7.06 3.08 8.67
C THR A 46 6.34 4.36 9.09
N VAL A 47 6.48 4.72 10.37
CA VAL A 47 5.82 5.91 10.95
C VAL A 47 6.85 7.02 11.09
N ILE A 48 6.59 8.17 10.46
CA ILE A 48 7.40 9.38 10.58
C ILE A 48 6.49 10.50 11.11
N GLY A 49 6.74 10.92 12.34
CA GLY A 49 5.87 11.86 13.05
C GLY A 49 4.47 11.28 13.23
N ARG A 50 3.46 11.92 12.61
CA ARG A 50 2.04 11.50 12.66
C ARG A 50 1.59 10.74 11.42
N HIS A 51 2.48 10.48 10.47
CA HIS A 51 2.13 9.89 9.17
C HIS A 51 2.72 8.49 9.02
N ALA A 52 1.92 7.60 8.45
CA ALA A 52 2.29 6.22 8.14
C ALA A 52 2.57 6.06 6.64
N TYR A 53 3.68 5.40 6.34
CA TYR A 53 4.19 5.17 4.99
C TYR A 53 4.43 3.69 4.73
N TRP A 54 4.15 3.25 3.50
CA TRP A 54 4.41 1.90 3.01
C TRP A 54 5.31 1.94 1.79
N ARG A 55 6.11 0.90 1.60
CA ARG A 55 6.84 0.74 0.35
C ARG A 55 5.89 0.30 -0.74
N THR A 56 6.05 0.87 -1.92
CA THR A 56 5.26 0.47 -3.09
C THR A 56 5.52 -0.99 -3.49
N ALA A 57 6.75 -1.47 -3.32
CA ALA A 57 7.09 -2.89 -3.51
C ALA A 57 6.28 -3.84 -2.61
N ASP A 58 6.10 -3.49 -1.33
CA ASP A 58 5.29 -4.30 -0.41
C ASP A 58 3.80 -4.29 -0.80
N LEU A 59 3.31 -3.16 -1.31
CA LEU A 59 1.94 -3.03 -1.82
C LEU A 59 1.74 -3.85 -3.10
N ASP A 60 2.72 -3.85 -4.02
CA ASP A 60 2.69 -4.68 -5.22
C ASP A 60 2.74 -6.18 -4.87
N GLN A 61 3.52 -6.58 -3.86
CA GLN A 61 3.52 -7.95 -3.35
C GLN A 61 2.19 -8.33 -2.70
N LEU A 62 1.55 -7.42 -1.97
CA LEU A 62 0.20 -7.66 -1.45
C LEU A 62 -0.78 -7.91 -2.60
N VAL A 63 -0.78 -7.06 -3.63
CA VAL A 63 -1.65 -7.24 -4.81
C VAL A 63 -1.42 -8.58 -5.49
N ALA A 64 -0.17 -9.03 -5.63
CA ALA A 64 0.14 -10.32 -6.25
C ALA A 64 -0.36 -11.54 -5.45
N GLN A 65 -0.70 -11.35 -4.17
CA GLN A 65 -1.21 -12.40 -3.27
C GLN A 65 -2.73 -12.35 -3.07
N LEU A 66 -3.41 -11.33 -3.60
CA LEU A 66 -4.87 -11.15 -3.53
C LEU A 66 -5.54 -11.67 -4.80
#